data_AF-A0A356W8Y7-F1
#
_entry.id   AF-A0A356W8Y7-F1
#
_cell.length_a   1.000
_cell.length_b   1.000
_cell.length_c   1.000
_cell.angle_alpha   90.00
_cell.angle_beta   90.00
_cell.angle_gamma   90.00
#
_symmetry.space_group_name_H-M   'P 1'
#
loop_
_entity.id
_entity.type
_entity.pdbx_description
1 polymer ?
#
loop_
_entity_poly.entity_id
_entity_poly.type
_entity_poly.pdbx_seq_one_letter_code
_entity_poly.pdbx_strand_id
1 'polypeptide(L)'
;MMEGTASGRRILEVSPSLGSVDMFAPITSLILVSILVALGVLHLLWALGSSFPCANEQALARAVVGRRGITKMPSSLSCAGVAFCLFAAAVLAGLLGGHVFATELLFLHKAALALAGLAAALVFLGRGIIGVLPAFERSAPELPFLSLNRRVYSPLSFLIGLGFLLLVISLPNWSWRFGGG
;
A
#
# COMPACT_ATOMS: atom_id res chain seq x y z
N MET A 1 -41.81 -25.19 -42.64
CA MET A 1 -41.66 -23.72 -42.61
C MET A 1 -41.98 -23.28 -41.18
N MET A 2 -41.12 -22.43 -40.61
CA MET A 2 -41.06 -22.00 -39.19
C MET A 2 -40.51 -23.08 -38.23
N GLU A 3 -39.54 -22.87 -37.33
CA GLU A 3 -38.69 -21.73 -37.02
C GLU A 3 -37.56 -22.28 -36.13
N GLY A 4 -36.30 -22.11 -36.54
CA GLY A 4 -35.14 -22.45 -35.72
C GLY A 4 -34.68 -21.22 -34.94
N THR A 5 -34.95 -21.14 -33.63
CA THR A 5 -34.54 -19.97 -32.82
C THR A 5 -34.27 -20.30 -31.34
N ALA A 6 -33.77 -21.49 -30.97
CA ALA A 6 -33.48 -21.81 -29.57
C ALA A 6 -32.03 -22.21 -29.24
N SER A 7 -31.15 -22.39 -30.23
CA SER A 7 -29.81 -22.99 -29.98
C SER A 7 -28.63 -22.01 -30.07
N GLY A 8 -28.85 -20.76 -30.49
CA GLY A 8 -27.75 -19.83 -30.83
C GLY A 8 -27.28 -18.86 -29.74
N ARG A 9 -28.02 -18.73 -28.61
CA ARG A 9 -27.71 -17.71 -27.59
C ARG A 9 -26.84 -18.19 -26.43
N ARG A 10 -26.48 -19.48 -26.38
CA ARG A 10 -25.74 -20.07 -25.25
C ARG A 10 -24.23 -20.18 -25.46
N ILE A 11 -23.68 -19.65 -26.55
CA ILE A 11 -22.28 -19.86 -26.98
C ILE A 11 -21.45 -18.55 -26.96
N LEU A 12 -22.03 -17.41 -26.55
CA LEU A 12 -21.30 -16.12 -26.47
C LEU A 12 -21.05 -15.62 -25.04
N GLU A 13 -21.29 -16.42 -24.01
CA GLU A 13 -20.59 -16.27 -22.73
C GLU A 13 -19.35 -17.17 -22.76
N VAL A 14 -18.41 -16.83 -23.64
CA VAL A 14 -17.02 -17.04 -23.27
C VAL A 14 -16.78 -16.06 -22.13
N SER A 15 -17.13 -16.46 -20.90
CA SER A 15 -16.57 -15.81 -19.73
C SER A 15 -15.07 -15.87 -19.94
N PRO A 16 -14.39 -14.72 -20.17
CA PRO A 16 -12.94 -14.76 -20.12
C PRO A 16 -12.63 -15.35 -18.75
N SER A 17 -11.74 -16.33 -18.71
CA SER A 17 -11.27 -16.99 -17.50
C SER A 17 -10.87 -15.94 -16.45
N LEU A 18 -11.85 -15.49 -15.65
CA LEU A 18 -11.78 -14.45 -14.63
C LEU A 18 -11.14 -14.98 -13.35
N GLY A 19 -10.91 -16.30 -13.27
CA GLY A 19 -10.26 -16.93 -12.12
C GLY A 19 -8.83 -16.44 -11.85
N SER A 20 -8.14 -15.83 -12.83
CA SER A 20 -6.81 -15.24 -12.60
C SER A 20 -6.90 -13.91 -11.86
N VAL A 21 -7.83 -13.02 -12.22
CA VAL A 21 -7.99 -11.71 -11.58
C VAL A 21 -8.55 -11.78 -10.16
N ASP A 22 -9.36 -12.81 -9.88
CA ASP A 22 -9.95 -13.03 -8.56
C ASP A 22 -8.92 -13.41 -7.49
N MET A 23 -7.79 -14.03 -7.87
CA MET A 23 -6.70 -14.38 -6.96
C MET A 23 -5.73 -13.22 -6.70
N PHE A 24 -5.63 -12.21 -7.58
CA PHE A 24 -4.63 -11.16 -7.42
C PHE A 24 -4.91 -10.24 -6.22
N ALA A 25 -6.17 -9.85 -5.99
CA ALA A 25 -6.52 -8.95 -4.90
C ALA A 25 -6.15 -9.47 -3.49
N PRO A 26 -6.48 -10.71 -3.08
CA PRO A 26 -6.07 -11.23 -1.77
C PRO A 26 -4.54 -11.38 -1.66
N ILE A 27 -3.87 -11.81 -2.73
CA ILE A 27 -2.39 -11.93 -2.74
C ILE A 27 -1.75 -10.54 -2.59
N THR A 28 -2.19 -9.56 -3.37
CA THR A 28 -1.72 -8.16 -3.29
C THR A 28 -1.96 -7.59 -1.88
N SER A 29 -3.11 -7.87 -1.28
CA SER A 29 -3.42 -7.45 0.10
C SER A 29 -2.42 -8.04 1.10
N LEU A 30 -2.18 -9.36 1.07
CA LEU A 30 -1.24 -10.01 1.98
C LEU A 30 0.19 -9.50 1.80
N ILE A 31 0.62 -9.26 0.56
CA ILE A 31 1.94 -8.66 0.27
C ILE A 31 2.02 -7.25 0.88
N LEU A 32 1.01 -6.41 0.66
CA LEU A 32 0.98 -5.05 1.19
C LEU A 32 0.96 -5.03 2.72
N VAL A 33 0.10 -5.84 3.35
CA VAL A 33 0.04 -6.01 4.80
C VAL A 33 1.42 -6.37 5.33
N SER A 34 2.07 -7.38 4.73
CA SER A 34 3.39 -7.86 5.16
C SER A 34 4.45 -6.75 5.07
N ILE A 35 4.48 -6.01 3.96
CA ILE A 35 5.42 -4.90 3.76
C ILE A 35 5.15 -3.77 4.76
N LEU A 36 3.90 -3.34 4.92
CA LEU A 36 3.52 -2.24 5.79
C LEU A 36 3.77 -2.57 7.27
N VAL A 37 3.48 -3.81 7.69
CA VAL A 37 3.80 -4.30 9.04
C VAL A 37 5.31 -4.32 9.26
N ALA A 38 6.10 -4.84 8.33
CA ALA A 38 7.56 -4.85 8.45
C ALA A 38 8.14 -3.43 8.60
N LEU A 39 7.65 -2.48 7.78
CA LEU A 39 8.04 -1.07 7.88
C LEU A 39 7.56 -0.43 9.19
N GLY A 40 6.36 -0.77 9.67
CA GLY A 40 5.81 -0.28 10.94
C GLY A 40 6.63 -0.77 12.13
N VAL A 41 7.00 -2.05 12.17
CA VAL A 41 7.88 -2.63 13.18
C VAL A 41 9.25 -1.96 13.17
N LEU A 42 9.81 -1.71 11.99
CA LEU A 42 11.09 -1.00 11.86
C LEU A 42 11.01 0.41 12.47
N HIS A 43 9.91 1.14 12.25
CA HIS A 43 9.69 2.45 12.87
C HIS A 43 9.44 2.37 14.39
N LEU A 44 8.82 1.30 14.91
CA LEU A 44 8.75 1.07 16.36
C LEU A 44 10.14 0.84 16.94
N LEU A 45 10.98 0.05 16.28
CA LEU A 45 12.34 -0.18 16.73
C LEU A 45 13.11 1.14 16.81
N TRP A 46 12.93 2.04 15.84
CA TRP A 46 13.51 3.38 15.88
C TRP A 46 12.92 4.25 16.99
N ALA A 47 11.61 4.16 17.25
CA ALA A 47 10.97 4.84 18.37
C ALA A 47 11.53 4.36 19.73
N LEU A 48 11.91 3.09 19.82
CA LEU A 48 12.56 2.49 21.00
C LEU A 48 14.07 2.77 21.07
N GLY A 49 14.63 3.51 20.11
CA GLY A 49 16.05 3.91 20.09
C GLY A 49 17.00 2.95 19.39
N SER A 50 16.50 1.95 18.66
CA SER A 50 17.34 1.06 17.86
C SER A 50 17.94 1.79 16.65
N SER A 51 19.21 1.53 16.35
CA SER A 51 19.90 2.06 15.16
C SER A 51 19.82 1.16 13.93
N PHE A 52 19.18 -0.03 14.03
CA PHE A 52 19.07 -0.99 12.93
C PHE A 52 18.42 -0.35 11.70
N PRO A 53 18.93 -0.56 10.46
CA PRO A 53 20.00 -1.46 10.05
C PRO A 53 21.40 -0.82 10.05
N CYS A 54 21.54 0.42 10.56
CA CYS A 54 22.80 1.15 10.56
C CYS A 54 23.64 0.88 11.82
N ALA A 55 24.95 1.09 11.70
CA ALA A 55 25.91 0.85 12.79
C ALA A 55 25.73 1.79 14.00
N ASN A 56 25.17 2.98 13.79
CA ASN A 56 24.93 3.95 14.85
C ASN A 56 23.75 4.89 14.50
N GLU A 57 23.24 5.59 15.51
CA GLU A 57 22.10 6.50 15.40
C GLU A 57 22.34 7.62 14.38
N GLN A 58 23.55 8.18 14.31
CA GLN A 58 23.87 9.24 13.37
C GLN A 58 23.81 8.75 11.92
N ALA A 59 24.34 7.55 11.65
CA ALA A 59 24.26 6.92 10.34
C ALA A 59 22.80 6.66 9.95
N LEU A 60 21.97 6.21 10.90
CA LEU A 60 20.54 6.03 10.68
C LEU A 60 19.83 7.36 10.36
N ALA A 61 20.10 8.41 11.14
CA ALA A 61 19.51 9.73 10.95
C ALA A 61 19.87 10.32 9.57
N ARG A 62 21.12 10.17 9.14
CA ARG A 62 21.57 10.57 7.79
C ARG A 62 20.96 9.72 6.69
N ALA A 63 20.67 8.45 6.93
CA ALA A 63 20.10 7.52 5.95
C ALA A 63 18.57 7.62 5.80
N VAL A 64 17.85 8.04 6.84
CA VAL A 64 16.37 8.06 6.89
C VAL A 64 15.80 9.48 6.83
N VAL A 65 16.48 10.47 7.42
CA VAL A 65 15.99 11.85 7.45
C VAL A 65 16.69 12.72 6.41
N GLY A 66 18.01 12.54 6.24
CA GLY A 66 18.79 13.26 5.22
C GLY A 66 18.87 14.78 5.40
N ARG A 67 18.57 15.31 6.59
CA ARG A 67 18.69 16.73 6.90
C ARG A 67 20.16 17.13 7.08
N ARG A 68 20.57 18.27 6.52
CA ARG A 68 21.93 18.81 6.68
C ARG A 68 22.33 18.95 8.15
N GLY A 69 23.48 18.40 8.52
CA GLY A 69 24.06 18.45 9.85
C GLY A 69 23.35 17.55 10.88
N ILE A 70 22.54 16.58 10.45
CA ILE A 70 21.81 15.74 11.40
C ILE A 70 22.76 14.79 12.17
N THR A 71 22.64 14.83 13.49
CA THR A 71 23.47 14.03 14.42
C THR A 71 22.67 13.01 15.22
N LYS A 72 21.34 13.17 15.30
CA LYS A 72 20.44 12.34 16.09
C LYS A 72 19.14 12.07 15.35
N MET A 73 18.48 10.99 15.71
CA MET A 73 17.16 10.65 15.16
C MET A 73 16.10 11.67 15.60
N PRO A 74 15.02 11.85 14.82
CA PRO A 74 13.85 12.62 15.24
C PRO A 74 13.25 12.05 16.54
N SER A 75 12.38 12.82 17.19
CA SER A 75 11.75 12.39 18.44
C SER A 75 11.09 11.00 18.29
N SER A 76 11.20 10.19 19.35
CA SER A 76 10.59 8.85 19.42
C SER A 76 9.09 8.88 19.03
N LEU A 77 8.37 9.93 19.45
CA LEU A 77 6.96 10.13 19.12
C LEU A 77 6.71 10.28 17.61
N SER A 78 7.62 10.90 16.87
CA SER A 78 7.51 11.00 15.40
C SER A 78 7.63 9.63 14.75
N CYS A 79 8.58 8.80 15.20
CA CYS A 79 8.75 7.44 14.70
C CYS A 79 7.55 6.56 15.04
N ALA A 80 7.04 6.66 16.28
CA ALA A 80 5.83 5.94 16.71
C ALA A 80 4.58 6.37 15.91
N GLY A 81 4.44 7.67 15.62
CA GLY A 81 3.35 8.19 14.79
C GLY A 81 3.38 7.60 13.37
N VAL A 82 4.56 7.56 12.73
CA VAL A 82 4.70 6.94 11.40
C VAL A 82 4.36 5.45 11.45
N ALA A 83 4.84 4.73 12.48
CA ALA A 83 4.51 3.32 12.63
C ALA A 83 3.02 3.06 12.81
N PHE A 84 2.34 3.89 13.61
CA PHE A 84 0.89 3.81 13.77
C PHE A 84 0.17 3.99 12.43
N CYS A 85 0.56 4.99 11.64
CA CYS A 85 0.01 5.21 10.30
C CYS A 85 0.26 4.01 9.37
N LEU A 86 1.45 3.40 9.44
CA LEU A 86 1.78 2.21 8.64
C LEU A 86 0.94 1.00 9.05
N PHE A 87 0.72 0.77 10.35
CA PHE A 87 -0.16 -0.29 10.82
C PHE A 87 -1.63 -0.03 10.46
N ALA A 88 -2.11 1.21 10.56
CA ALA A 88 -3.45 1.58 10.12
C ALA A 88 -3.62 1.32 8.61
N ALA A 89 -2.60 1.65 7.80
CA ALA A 89 -2.58 1.32 6.38
C ALA A 89 -2.55 -0.21 6.14
N ALA A 90 -1.82 -0.97 6.95
CA ALA A 90 -1.82 -2.44 6.87
C ALA A 90 -3.21 -3.03 7.15
N VAL A 91 -3.88 -2.55 8.21
CA VAL A 91 -5.26 -2.95 8.52
C VAL A 91 -6.19 -2.60 7.35
N LEU A 92 -6.07 -1.40 6.79
CA LEU A 92 -6.85 -0.98 5.62
C LEU A 92 -6.59 -1.89 4.41
N ALA A 93 -5.34 -2.27 4.13
CA ALA A 93 -5.01 -3.21 3.07
C ALA A 93 -5.64 -4.59 3.29
N GLY A 94 -5.63 -5.09 4.53
CA GLY A 94 -6.29 -6.36 4.92
C GLY A 94 -7.81 -6.31 4.79
N LEU A 95 -8.42 -5.17 5.15
CA LEU A 95 -9.85 -4.91 4.96
C LEU A 95 -10.20 -4.87 3.46
N LEU A 96 -9.45 -4.14 2.64
CA LEU A 96 -9.67 -4.09 1.19
C LEU A 96 -9.47 -5.46 0.50
N GLY A 97 -8.61 -6.33 1.03
CA GLY A 97 -8.41 -7.71 0.56
C GLY A 97 -9.47 -8.71 1.01
N GLY A 98 -10.32 -8.31 1.96
CA GLY A 98 -11.38 -9.15 2.50
C GLY A 98 -10.93 -10.17 3.56
N HIS A 99 -9.79 -9.96 4.21
CA HIS A 99 -9.26 -10.87 5.22
C HIS A 99 -9.78 -10.60 6.64
N VAL A 100 -10.42 -9.44 6.86
CA VAL A 100 -10.93 -9.03 8.17
C VAL A 100 -12.42 -8.71 8.04
N PHE A 101 -13.30 -9.72 7.99
CA PHE A 101 -14.75 -9.50 8.10
C PHE A 101 -15.44 -10.57 8.94
N ALA A 102 -16.25 -10.08 9.89
CA ALA A 102 -17.27 -10.81 10.63
C ALA A 102 -18.63 -10.07 10.61
N THR A 103 -18.86 -9.12 9.70
CA THR A 103 -20.11 -8.33 9.72
C THR A 103 -20.57 -7.96 8.32
N GLU A 104 -21.78 -8.41 7.99
CA GLU A 104 -22.60 -8.04 6.83
C GLU A 104 -22.64 -6.50 6.68
N LEU A 105 -21.90 -5.95 5.70
CA LEU A 105 -21.55 -4.54 5.67
C LEU A 105 -22.32 -3.74 4.61
N LEU A 106 -23.06 -2.73 5.09
CA LEU A 106 -23.83 -1.73 4.34
C LEU A 106 -23.02 -1.04 3.21
N PHE A 107 -23.68 -0.66 2.11
CA PHE A 107 -23.07 0.05 0.96
C PHE A 107 -22.23 1.28 1.34
N LEU A 108 -22.67 2.06 2.34
CA LEU A 108 -21.94 3.22 2.88
C LEU A 108 -20.52 2.88 3.35
N HIS A 109 -20.33 1.66 3.84
CA HIS A 109 -19.04 1.19 4.36
C HIS A 109 -18.07 0.82 3.22
N LYS A 110 -18.58 0.34 2.08
CA LYS A 110 -17.76 0.07 0.88
C LYS A 110 -17.23 1.36 0.26
N ALA A 111 -18.08 2.39 0.16
CA ALA A 111 -17.67 3.70 -0.33
C ALA A 111 -16.60 4.34 0.57
N ALA A 112 -16.76 4.23 1.89
CA ALA A 112 -15.77 4.70 2.86
C ALA A 112 -14.42 3.98 2.72
N LEU A 113 -14.42 2.65 2.57
CA LEU A 113 -13.20 1.87 2.34
C LEU A 113 -12.52 2.23 1.01
N ALA A 114 -13.29 2.41 -0.06
CA ALA A 114 -12.75 2.83 -1.36
C ALA A 114 -12.09 4.22 -1.28
N LEU A 115 -12.74 5.18 -0.59
CA LEU A 115 -12.19 6.52 -0.37
C LEU A 115 -10.93 6.47 0.49
N ALA A 116 -10.92 5.69 1.58
CA ALA A 116 -9.75 5.52 2.42
C ALA A 116 -8.58 4.88 1.65
N GLY A 117 -8.86 3.84 0.85
CA GLY A 117 -7.87 3.19 -0.01
C GLY A 117 -7.32 4.14 -1.07
N LEU A 118 -8.17 4.95 -1.69
CA LEU A 118 -7.76 5.95 -2.67
C LEU A 118 -6.90 7.05 -2.03
N ALA A 119 -7.29 7.52 -0.84
CA ALA A 119 -6.49 8.48 -0.09
C ALA A 119 -5.10 7.91 0.24
N ALA A 120 -5.03 6.67 0.71
CA ALA A 120 -3.75 5.98 0.96
C ALA A 120 -2.92 5.85 -0.33
N ALA A 121 -3.54 5.43 -1.45
CA ALA A 121 -2.88 5.34 -2.75
C ALA A 121 -2.26 6.68 -3.16
N LEU A 122 -3.02 7.78 -3.05
CA LEU A 122 -2.55 9.12 -3.39
C LEU A 122 -1.39 9.58 -2.50
N VAL A 123 -1.45 9.33 -1.19
CA VAL A 123 -0.37 9.69 -0.25
C VAL A 123 0.93 8.95 -0.62
N PHE A 124 0.86 7.64 -0.83
CA PHE A 124 2.04 6.82 -1.13
C PHE A 124 2.59 7.07 -2.55
N LEU A 125 1.73 7.19 -3.56
CA LEU A 125 2.11 7.54 -4.93
C LEU A 125 2.73 8.94 -4.98
N GLY A 126 2.08 9.92 -4.36
CA GLY A 126 2.57 11.29 -4.28
C GLY A 126 3.96 11.34 -3.63
N ARG A 127 4.16 10.64 -2.51
CA ARG A 127 5.46 10.54 -1.85
C ARG A 127 6.51 9.85 -2.73
N GLY A 128 6.13 8.79 -3.44
CA GLY A 128 7.00 8.11 -4.40
C GLY A 128 7.48 9.02 -5.52
N ILE A 129 6.56 9.76 -6.14
CA ILE A 129 6.80 10.68 -7.25
C ILE A 129 7.63 11.89 -6.78
N ILE A 130 7.20 12.59 -5.71
CA ILE A 130 7.90 13.78 -5.21
C ILE A 130 9.37 13.48 -4.89
N GLY A 131 9.66 12.30 -4.34
CA GLY A 131 11.03 11.92 -3.99
C GLY A 131 11.99 11.70 -5.17
N VAL A 132 11.49 11.63 -6.42
CA VAL A 132 12.32 11.54 -7.63
C VAL A 132 12.34 12.83 -8.45
N LEU A 133 11.56 13.86 -8.08
CA LEU A 133 11.54 15.11 -8.83
C LEU A 133 12.85 15.90 -8.67
N PRO A 134 13.33 16.59 -9.72
CA PRO A 134 14.52 17.45 -9.64
C PRO A 134 14.40 18.58 -8.60
N ALA A 135 13.17 19.01 -8.30
CA ALA A 135 12.90 20.00 -7.25
C ALA A 135 13.30 19.50 -5.86
N PHE A 136 13.22 18.19 -5.60
CA PHE A 136 13.67 17.60 -4.34
C PHE A 136 15.20 17.60 -4.24
N GLU A 137 15.91 17.37 -5.34
CA GLU A 137 17.38 17.43 -5.37
C GLU A 137 17.89 18.85 -5.05
N ARG A 138 17.15 19.89 -5.46
CA ARG A 138 17.46 21.28 -5.13
C ARG A 138 17.36 21.61 -3.63
N SER A 139 16.62 20.81 -2.85
CA SER A 139 16.60 20.94 -1.38
C SER A 139 17.89 20.42 -0.71
N ALA A 140 18.81 19.88 -1.52
CA ALA A 140 20.13 19.39 -1.15
C ALA A 140 20.17 18.48 0.09
N PRO A 141 19.39 17.38 0.09
CA PRO A 141 19.44 16.38 1.15
C PRO A 141 20.82 15.71 1.23
N GLU A 142 21.21 15.31 2.44
CA GLU A 142 22.50 14.66 2.69
C GLU A 142 22.56 13.23 2.12
N LEU A 143 23.78 12.79 1.82
CA LEU A 143 24.07 11.38 1.53
C LEU A 143 24.24 10.61 2.85
N PRO A 144 23.75 9.37 2.96
CA PRO A 144 23.24 8.52 1.87
C PRO A 144 21.73 8.60 1.61
N PHE A 145 20.96 9.46 2.29
CA PHE A 145 19.51 9.51 2.13
C PHE A 145 19.07 9.78 0.69
N LEU A 146 19.72 10.69 -0.04
CA LEU A 146 19.33 10.97 -1.43
C LEU A 146 19.41 9.73 -2.34
N SER A 147 20.48 8.94 -2.21
CA SER A 147 20.67 7.73 -3.03
C SER A 147 19.69 6.63 -2.64
N LEU A 148 19.47 6.43 -1.33
CA LEU A 148 18.48 5.49 -0.80
C LEU A 148 17.05 5.88 -1.19
N ASN A 149 16.74 7.18 -1.18
CA ASN A 149 15.44 7.68 -1.55
C ASN A 149 15.13 7.36 -3.01
N ARG A 150 16.06 7.62 -3.93
CA ARG A 150 15.87 7.34 -5.36
C ARG A 150 15.83 5.84 -5.68
N ARG A 151 16.65 5.03 -5.02
CA ARG A 151 16.80 3.59 -5.33
C ARG A 151 15.80 2.70 -4.61
N VAL A 152 15.42 3.05 -3.39
CA VAL A 152 14.64 2.17 -2.51
C VAL A 152 13.37 2.86 -2.05
N TYR A 153 13.45 4.01 -1.37
CA TYR A 153 12.27 4.54 -0.67
C TYR A 153 11.18 5.03 -1.64
N SER A 154 11.54 5.80 -2.68
CA SER A 154 10.58 6.31 -3.66
C SER A 154 9.93 5.19 -4.48
N PRO A 155 10.69 4.24 -5.06
CA PRO A 155 10.11 3.08 -5.72
C PRO A 155 9.19 2.28 -4.79
N LEU A 156 9.62 2.00 -3.56
CA LEU A 156 8.81 1.26 -2.59
C LEU A 156 7.49 1.98 -2.27
N SER A 157 7.55 3.30 -2.02
CA SER A 157 6.35 4.10 -1.75
C SER A 157 5.41 4.12 -2.95
N PHE A 158 5.95 4.28 -4.15
CA PHE A 158 5.17 4.23 -5.37
C PHE A 158 4.48 2.87 -5.55
N LEU A 159 5.20 1.77 -5.35
CA LEU A 159 4.65 0.41 -5.47
C LEU A 159 3.58 0.12 -4.41
N ILE A 160 3.75 0.60 -3.17
CA ILE A 160 2.71 0.50 -2.13
C ILE A 160 1.46 1.27 -2.57
N GLY A 161 1.62 2.49 -3.07
CA GLY A 161 0.51 3.30 -3.55
C GLY A 161 -0.21 2.67 -4.74
N LEU A 162 0.53 2.08 -5.67
CA LEU A 162 -0.02 1.30 -6.79
C LEU A 162 -0.80 0.08 -6.29
N GLY A 163 -0.28 -0.61 -5.27
CA GLY A 163 -0.96 -1.74 -4.63
C GLY A 163 -2.30 -1.34 -4.02
N PHE A 164 -2.38 -0.23 -3.29
CA PHE A 164 -3.66 0.30 -2.79
C PHE A 164 -4.63 0.64 -3.92
N LEU A 165 -4.14 1.24 -5.02
CA LEU A 165 -4.98 1.56 -6.18
C LEU A 165 -5.57 0.28 -6.79
N LEU A 166 -4.76 -0.77 -6.95
CA LEU A 166 -5.22 -2.08 -7.43
C LEU A 166 -6.29 -2.69 -6.51
N LEU A 167 -6.10 -2.61 -5.18
CA LEU A 167 -7.09 -3.08 -4.22
C LEU A 167 -8.42 -2.31 -4.32
N VAL A 168 -8.37 -0.98 -4.48
CA VAL A 168 -9.57 -0.14 -4.64
C VAL A 168 -10.31 -0.47 -5.93
N ILE A 169 -9.60 -0.64 -7.04
CA ILE A 169 -10.19 -1.01 -8.35
C ILE A 169 -10.78 -2.44 -8.30
N SER A 170 -10.26 -3.30 -7.43
CA SER A 170 -10.76 -4.67 -7.24
C SER A 170 -12.00 -4.74 -6.34
N LEU A 171 -12.29 -3.69 -5.56
CA LEU A 171 -13.40 -3.64 -4.61
C LEU A 171 -14.80 -3.82 -5.24
N PRO A 172 -15.10 -3.26 -6.44
CA PRO A 172 -16.36 -3.52 -7.16
C PRO A 172 -16.55 -4.97 -7.60
N ASN A 173 -15.46 -5.69 -7.87
CA ASN A 173 -15.51 -7.10 -8.29
C ASN A 173 -15.80 -8.05 -7.12
N TRP A 174 -15.87 -7.52 -5.90
CA TRP A 174 -16.04 -8.29 -4.69
C TRP A 174 -17.45 -8.89 -4.53
N SER A 175 -18.40 -8.48 -5.38
CA SER A 175 -19.78 -9.02 -5.38
C SER A 175 -19.85 -10.54 -5.55
N TRP A 176 -18.86 -11.16 -6.21
CA TRP A 176 -18.87 -12.60 -6.47
C TRP A 176 -18.32 -13.46 -5.32
N ARG A 177 -17.55 -12.88 -4.37
CA ARG A 177 -16.89 -13.65 -3.29
C ARG A 177 -17.81 -13.95 -2.09
N PHE A 178 -19.02 -13.40 -2.08
CA PHE A 178 -20.02 -13.64 -1.02
C PHE A 178 -21.15 -14.59 -1.45
N GLY A 179 -21.09 -15.14 -2.67
CA GLY A 179 -22.11 -16.04 -3.22
C GLY A 179 -21.92 -17.54 -2.94
N GLY A 180 -20.97 -17.90 -2.08
CA GLY A 180 -20.66 -19.30 -1.75
C GLY A 180 -20.63 -19.51 -0.24
N GLY A 181 -21.81 -19.67 0.35
CA GLY A 181 -22.04 -20.10 1.72
C GLY A 181 -23.30 -20.93 1.78
#